data_AF-A0AAV6BPN1-F1
#
_entry.id   AF-A0AAV6BPN1-F1
#
_cell.length_a   1.000
_cell.length_b   1.000
_cell.length_c   1.000
_cell.angle_alpha   90.00
_cell.angle_beta   90.00
_cell.angle_gamma   90.00
#
_symmetry.space_group_name_H-M   'P 1'
#
loop_
_entity.id
_entity.type
_entity.pdbx_description
1 polymer ?
#
loop_
_entity_poly.entity_id
_entity_poly.type
_entity_poly.pdbx_seq_one_letter_code
_entity_poly.pdbx_strand_id
1 'polypeptide(L)'
;MAVPSGSAQMTDVLVMAWTFLWLSLLCVGGGVGVIPEMHRQVVAHHHWVTSREFVDGYTLAQLTPGPNMLIAAFVGYRAHGVPGALVATVAMFLPTSALAMFVADRWQRWRAHRWAEAIEHALAPVGMGLMAAGVYTLAQSALHDALTVALALGTAAALTLRWLPPMLVIIVAGVAGWLLGA
;
A
#
# COMPACT_ATOMS: atom_id res chain seq x y z
N MET A 1 -16.31 -5.84 -28.17
CA MET A 1 -14.88 -5.55 -28.32
C MET A 1 -14.27 -6.68 -29.14
N ALA A 2 -13.70 -6.36 -30.30
CA ALA A 2 -13.07 -7.34 -31.17
C ALA A 2 -11.94 -8.04 -30.41
N VAL A 3 -11.97 -9.37 -30.37
CA VAL A 3 -10.89 -10.19 -29.84
C VAL A 3 -9.64 -9.88 -30.69
N PRO A 4 -8.57 -9.31 -30.11
CA PRO A 4 -7.36 -9.03 -30.86
C PRO A 4 -6.79 -10.36 -31.38
N SER A 5 -6.28 -10.33 -32.61
CA SER A 5 -5.51 -11.42 -33.22
C SER A 5 -4.49 -12.01 -32.22
N GLY A 6 -4.33 -13.33 -32.22
CA GLY A 6 -3.56 -14.05 -31.18
C GLY A 6 -2.12 -13.55 -30.96
N SER A 7 -1.51 -12.87 -31.94
CA SER A 7 -0.20 -12.22 -31.79
C SER A 7 -0.26 -10.94 -30.94
N ALA A 8 -1.28 -10.09 -31.11
CA ALA A 8 -1.44 -8.85 -30.34
C ALA A 8 -1.73 -9.13 -28.87
N GLN A 9 -2.55 -10.16 -28.59
CA GLN A 9 -2.81 -10.61 -27.22
C GLN A 9 -1.55 -11.08 -26.49
N MET A 10 -0.66 -11.80 -27.19
CA MET A 10 0.59 -12.27 -26.59
C MET A 10 1.54 -11.13 -26.25
N THR A 11 1.62 -10.11 -27.11
CA THR A 11 2.43 -8.92 -26.86
C THR A 11 1.90 -8.12 -25.67
N ASP A 12 0.59 -7.93 -25.55
CA ASP A 12 -0.02 -7.20 -24.44
C ASP A 12 0.20 -7.90 -23.08
N VAL A 13 0.09 -9.23 -23.04
CA VAL A 13 0.36 -10.00 -21.80
C VAL A 13 1.83 -9.90 -21.39
N LEU A 14 2.77 -9.87 -22.34
CA LEU A 14 4.19 -9.67 -22.06
C LEU A 14 4.47 -8.25 -21.55
N VAL A 15 3.85 -7.23 -22.16
CA VAL A 15 3.93 -5.85 -21.70
C VAL A 15 3.37 -5.74 -20.27
N MET A 16 2.26 -6.41 -19.97
CA MET A 16 1.70 -6.48 -18.64
C MET A 16 2.65 -7.13 -17.64
N ALA A 17 3.25 -8.27 -17.99
CA ALA A 17 4.25 -8.92 -17.14
C ALA A 17 5.42 -7.97 -16.85
N TRP A 18 5.93 -7.27 -17.86
CA TRP A 18 7.03 -6.32 -17.70
C TRP A 18 6.65 -5.14 -16.79
N THR A 19 5.48 -4.53 -17.03
CA THR A 19 4.99 -3.40 -16.24
C THR A 19 4.81 -3.77 -14.78
N PHE A 20 4.16 -4.90 -14.47
CA PHE A 20 3.99 -5.34 -13.08
C PHE A 20 5.30 -5.79 -12.41
N LEU A 21 6.22 -6.39 -13.17
CA LEU A 21 7.55 -6.73 -12.67
C LEU A 21 8.36 -5.48 -12.31
N TRP A 22 8.29 -4.45 -13.13
CA TRP A 22 8.92 -3.16 -12.84
C TRP A 22 8.28 -2.47 -11.63
N LEU A 23 6.95 -2.42 -11.56
CA LEU A 23 6.21 -1.88 -10.41
C LEU A 23 6.54 -2.63 -9.11
N SER A 24 6.73 -3.95 -9.18
CA SER A 24 7.15 -4.78 -8.05
C SER A 24 8.47 -4.26 -7.44
N LEU A 25 9.46 -3.96 -8.29
CA LEU A 25 10.77 -3.47 -7.84
C LEU A 25 10.71 -2.02 -7.32
N LEU A 26 9.76 -1.22 -7.80
CA LEU A 26 9.52 0.15 -7.34
C LEU A 26 8.73 0.24 -6.02
N CYS A 27 8.26 -0.89 -5.48
CA CYS A 27 7.50 -0.95 -4.23
C CYS A 27 8.39 -0.74 -2.98
N VAL A 28 9.12 0.38 -2.93
CA VAL A 28 9.97 0.79 -1.80
C VAL A 28 9.11 1.50 -0.76
N GLY A 29 9.13 1.04 0.49
CA GLY A 29 8.28 1.58 1.56
C GLY A 29 6.88 0.96 1.65
N GLY A 30 6.59 -0.06 0.82
CA GLY A 30 5.40 -0.90 0.90
C GLY A 30 4.29 -0.56 -0.11
N GLY A 31 3.19 -1.28 0.07
CA GLY A 31 1.90 -1.20 -0.64
C GLY A 31 1.58 0.06 -1.42
N VAL A 32 1.61 1.16 -0.67
CA VAL A 32 0.82 2.34 -0.95
C VAL A 32 1.58 3.34 -1.83
N GLY A 33 2.92 3.29 -1.81
CA GLY A 33 3.77 4.20 -2.57
C GLY A 33 3.75 3.94 -4.08
N VAL A 34 3.48 2.70 -4.51
CA VAL A 34 3.44 2.33 -5.93
C VAL A 34 2.07 2.54 -6.58
N ILE A 35 1.01 2.75 -5.79
CA ILE A 35 -0.36 2.90 -6.29
C ILE A 35 -0.53 4.04 -7.30
N PRO A 36 0.04 5.25 -7.08
CA PRO A 36 -0.07 6.34 -8.07
C PRO A 36 0.60 6.00 -9.40
N GLU A 37 1.76 5.36 -9.36
CA GLU A 37 2.48 4.96 -10.58
C GLU A 37 1.78 3.80 -11.29
N MET A 38 1.23 2.85 -10.53
CA MET A 38 0.40 1.78 -11.08
C MET A 38 -0.86 2.33 -11.75
N HIS A 39 -1.53 3.32 -11.15
CA HIS A 39 -2.66 4.01 -11.78
C HIS A 39 -2.24 4.66 -13.11
N ARG A 40 -1.12 5.39 -13.13
CA ARG A 40 -0.58 6.02 -14.34
C ARG A 40 -0.33 4.98 -15.45
N GLN A 41 0.31 3.87 -15.12
CA GLN A 41 0.62 2.83 -16.11
C GLN A 41 -0.65 2.12 -16.61
N VAL A 42 -1.50 1.68 -15.71
CA VAL A 42 -2.66 0.84 -16.05
C VAL A 42 -3.78 1.66 -16.70
N VAL A 43 -4.04 2.87 -16.20
CA VAL A 43 -5.17 3.71 -16.64
C VAL A 43 -4.76 4.69 -17.73
N ALA A 44 -3.65 5.41 -17.54
CA ALA A 44 -3.27 6.50 -18.45
C ALA A 44 -2.40 6.05 -19.63
N HIS A 45 -1.58 5.02 -19.46
CA HIS A 45 -0.65 4.57 -20.50
C HIS A 45 -1.17 3.35 -21.29
N HIS A 46 -1.58 2.29 -20.59
CA HIS A 46 -2.04 1.04 -21.21
C HIS A 46 -3.56 0.95 -21.39
N HIS A 47 -4.32 1.82 -20.72
CA HIS A 47 -5.79 1.85 -20.78
C HIS A 47 -6.47 0.49 -20.51
N TRP A 48 -5.85 -0.37 -19.70
CA TRP A 48 -6.40 -1.69 -19.35
C TRP A 48 -7.66 -1.60 -18.48
N VAL A 49 -7.74 -0.56 -17.65
CA VAL A 49 -8.92 -0.28 -16.81
C VAL A 49 -9.18 1.22 -16.78
N THR A 50 -10.43 1.60 -16.52
CA THR A 50 -10.80 2.99 -16.26
C THR A 50 -10.39 3.42 -14.85
N SER A 51 -10.30 4.73 -14.60
CA SER A 51 -10.01 5.25 -13.25
C SER A 51 -11.02 4.77 -12.21
N ARG A 52 -12.29 4.59 -12.60
CA ARG A 52 -13.34 4.09 -11.71
C ARG A 52 -13.14 2.62 -11.36
N GLU A 53 -12.88 1.77 -12.36
CA GLU A 53 -12.59 0.36 -12.13
C GLU A 53 -11.30 0.15 -11.33
N PHE A 54 -10.30 1.02 -11.51
CA PHE A 54 -9.11 0.99 -10.69
C PHE A 54 -9.44 1.26 -9.22
N VAL A 55 -10.26 2.28 -8.93
CA VAL A 55 -10.70 2.60 -7.57
C VAL A 55 -11.53 1.46 -6.98
N ASP A 56 -12.47 0.90 -7.75
CA ASP A 56 -13.28 -0.24 -7.31
C ASP A 56 -12.39 -1.46 -6.98
N GLY A 57 -11.41 -1.75 -7.84
CA GLY A 57 -10.41 -2.80 -7.63
C GLY A 57 -9.52 -2.54 -6.41
N TYR A 58 -9.14 -1.29 -6.17
CA TYR A 58 -8.41 -0.88 -4.97
C TYR A 58 -9.24 -1.09 -3.71
N THR A 59 -10.50 -0.66 -3.72
CA THR A 59 -11.42 -0.88 -2.61
C THR A 59 -11.62 -2.36 -2.33
N LEU A 60 -11.79 -3.19 -3.36
CA LEU A 60 -11.88 -4.65 -3.21
C LEU A 60 -10.59 -5.24 -2.60
N ALA A 61 -9.42 -4.79 -3.05
CA ALA A 61 -8.14 -5.22 -2.49
C ALA A 61 -8.00 -4.87 -1.00
N GLN A 62 -8.50 -3.71 -0.58
CA GLN A 62 -8.50 -3.26 0.81
C GLN A 62 -9.52 -3.99 1.69
N LEU A 63 -10.64 -4.46 1.11
CA LEU A 63 -11.65 -5.26 1.82
C LEU A 63 -11.23 -6.72 2.00
N THR A 64 -10.42 -7.23 1.08
CA THR A 64 -9.99 -8.63 1.12
C THR A 64 -8.86 -8.78 2.14
N PRO A 65 -8.99 -9.66 3.15
CA PRO A 65 -7.88 -9.94 4.05
C PRO A 65 -6.74 -10.59 3.26
N GLY A 66 -5.62 -9.90 3.10
CA GLY A 66 -4.51 -10.39 2.29
C GLY A 66 -3.55 -9.28 1.87
N PRO A 67 -2.75 -9.52 0.81
CA PRO A 67 -1.86 -8.50 0.28
C PRO A 67 -2.65 -7.32 -0.32
N ASN A 68 -2.38 -6.10 0.14
CA ASN A 68 -2.98 -4.89 -0.46
C ASN A 68 -2.72 -4.78 -1.98
N MET A 69 -1.68 -5.46 -2.48
CA MET A 69 -1.34 -5.59 -3.90
C MET A 69 -2.29 -6.46 -4.75
N LEU A 70 -3.36 -7.04 -4.18
CA LEU A 70 -4.33 -7.85 -4.95
C LEU A 70 -5.03 -7.09 -6.09
N ILE A 71 -5.00 -5.76 -6.05
CA ILE A 71 -5.40 -4.91 -7.19
C ILE A 71 -4.66 -5.25 -8.50
N ALA A 72 -3.40 -5.73 -8.44
CA ALA A 72 -2.68 -6.19 -9.63
C ALA A 72 -3.39 -7.38 -10.30
N ALA A 73 -3.92 -8.31 -9.50
CA ALA A 73 -4.69 -9.45 -9.99
C ALA A 73 -6.02 -9.00 -10.61
N PHE A 74 -6.70 -8.03 -9.98
CA PHE A 74 -7.94 -7.44 -10.51
C PHE A 74 -7.70 -6.75 -11.87
N VAL A 75 -6.65 -5.94 -11.98
CA VAL A 75 -6.27 -5.28 -13.23
C VAL A 75 -5.96 -6.31 -14.30
N GLY A 76 -5.15 -7.34 -13.99
CA GLY A 76 -4.85 -8.42 -14.94
C GLY A 76 -6.10 -9.19 -15.38
N TYR A 77 -7.05 -9.39 -14.47
CA TYR A 77 -8.34 -10.01 -14.77
C TYR A 77 -9.20 -9.15 -15.71
N ARG A 78 -9.26 -7.83 -15.48
CA ARG A 78 -10.01 -6.92 -16.35
C ARG A 78 -9.37 -6.80 -17.74
N ALA A 79 -8.05 -6.83 -17.84
CA ALA A 79 -7.32 -6.70 -19.09
C ALA A 79 -7.42 -7.94 -20.00
N HIS A 80 -7.14 -9.14 -19.45
CA HIS A 80 -7.03 -10.37 -20.25
C HIS A 80 -7.72 -11.59 -19.59
N GLY A 81 -8.62 -11.38 -18.64
CA GLY A 81 -9.29 -12.46 -17.91
C GLY A 81 -8.36 -13.24 -16.99
N VAL A 82 -8.69 -14.50 -16.75
CA VAL A 82 -7.93 -15.41 -15.86
C VAL A 82 -6.42 -15.49 -16.18
N PRO A 83 -5.97 -15.65 -17.44
CA PRO A 83 -4.54 -15.71 -17.72
C PRO A 83 -3.83 -14.39 -17.41
N GLY A 84 -4.48 -13.25 -17.64
CA GLY A 84 -3.94 -11.95 -17.28
C GLY A 84 -3.80 -11.77 -15.77
N ALA A 85 -4.78 -12.23 -14.99
CA ALA A 85 -4.75 -12.18 -13.54
C ALA A 85 -3.56 -12.98 -12.96
N LEU A 86 -3.31 -14.18 -13.49
CA LEU A 86 -2.19 -15.02 -13.08
C LEU A 86 -0.85 -14.37 -13.41
N VAL A 87 -0.69 -13.88 -14.64
CA VAL A 87 0.56 -13.22 -15.07
C VAL A 87 0.85 -11.97 -14.27
N ALA A 88 -0.14 -11.09 -14.08
CA ALA A 88 0.02 -9.86 -13.29
C ALA A 88 0.39 -10.17 -11.82
N THR A 89 -0.26 -11.17 -11.22
CA THR A 89 0.03 -11.59 -9.84
C THR A 89 1.46 -12.14 -9.73
N VAL A 90 1.83 -13.08 -10.60
CA VAL A 90 3.18 -13.67 -10.57
C VAL A 90 4.23 -12.58 -10.82
N ALA A 91 4.05 -11.73 -11.83
CA ALA A 91 4.97 -10.64 -12.12
C ALA A 91 5.10 -9.63 -10.97
N MET A 92 4.02 -9.37 -10.23
CA MET A 92 4.03 -8.44 -9.09
C MET A 92 4.69 -9.04 -7.84
N PHE A 93 4.52 -10.34 -7.56
CA PHE A 93 5.01 -10.95 -6.32
C PHE A 93 6.33 -11.71 -6.45
N LEU A 94 6.65 -12.25 -7.63
CA LEU A 94 7.86 -13.05 -7.85
C LEU A 94 9.17 -12.25 -7.64
N PRO A 95 9.33 -11.01 -8.15
CA PRO A 95 10.59 -10.27 -8.04
C PRO A 95 10.86 -9.85 -6.60
N THR A 96 9.84 -9.33 -5.92
CA THR A 96 9.91 -8.92 -4.51
C THR A 96 10.13 -10.10 -3.58
N SER A 97 9.46 -11.23 -3.80
CA SER A 97 9.69 -12.44 -3.00
C SER A 97 11.10 -13.00 -3.21
N ALA A 98 11.59 -13.05 -4.45
CA ALA A 98 12.95 -13.48 -4.76
C ALA A 98 14.00 -12.55 -4.15
N LEU A 99 13.81 -11.24 -4.27
CA LEU A 99 14.69 -10.23 -3.68
C LEU A 99 14.68 -10.32 -2.15
N ALA A 100 13.50 -10.47 -1.53
CA ALA A 100 13.36 -10.62 -0.09
C ALA A 100 14.06 -11.89 0.40
N MET A 101 13.90 -13.03 -0.28
CA MET A 101 14.61 -14.27 0.05
C MET A 101 16.12 -14.11 -0.09
N PHE A 102 16.59 -13.50 -1.17
CA PHE A 102 18.02 -13.26 -1.39
C PHE A 102 18.62 -12.37 -0.31
N VAL A 103 17.95 -11.26 0.02
CA VAL A 103 18.37 -10.35 1.09
C VAL A 103 18.32 -11.07 2.43
N ALA A 104 17.27 -11.83 2.73
CA ALA A 104 17.12 -12.55 4.00
C ALA A 104 18.22 -13.61 4.20
N ASP A 105 18.51 -14.44 3.20
CA ASP A 105 19.60 -15.44 3.29
C ASP A 105 20.95 -14.76 3.52
N ARG A 106 21.22 -13.68 2.77
CA ARG A 106 22.45 -12.92 2.92
C ARG A 106 22.54 -12.20 4.26
N TRP A 107 21.42 -11.70 4.77
CA TRP A 107 21.31 -11.05 6.08
C TRP A 107 21.58 -12.03 7.22
N GLN A 108 21.03 -13.25 7.17
CA GLN A 108 21.27 -14.26 8.21
C GLN A 108 22.75 -14.60 8.37
N ARG A 109 23.52 -14.63 7.28
CA ARG A 109 24.98 -14.86 7.34
C ARG A 109 25.73 -13.72 8.02
N TRP A 110 25.21 -12.49 7.94
CA TRP A 110 25.89 -11.27 8.40
C TRP A 110 25.40 -10.82 9.78
N ARG A 111 24.27 -11.36 10.23
CA ARG A 111 23.65 -11.10 11.54
C ARG A 111 24.56 -11.49 12.72
N ALA A 112 25.57 -12.34 12.50
CA ALA A 112 26.57 -12.69 13.50
C ALA A 112 27.54 -11.54 13.84
N HIS A 113 27.58 -10.46 13.04
CA HIS A 113 28.43 -9.31 13.33
C HIS A 113 27.72 -8.30 14.23
N ARG A 114 28.43 -7.78 15.25
CA ARG A 114 27.94 -6.78 16.22
C ARG A 114 27.31 -5.53 15.59
N TRP A 115 27.61 -5.25 14.32
CA TRP A 115 27.16 -4.09 13.58
C TRP A 115 25.73 -4.30 13.04
N ALA A 116 25.36 -5.54 12.71
CA ALA A 116 24.00 -5.90 12.29
C ALA A 116 23.01 -5.79 13.46
N GLU A 117 23.43 -6.20 14.66
CA GLU A 117 22.65 -6.03 15.89
C GLU A 117 22.42 -4.55 16.24
N ALA A 118 23.46 -3.72 16.08
CA ALA A 118 23.34 -2.27 16.27
C ALA A 118 22.35 -1.63 15.28
N ILE A 119 22.33 -2.08 14.02
CA ILE A 119 21.37 -1.60 13.00
C ILE A 119 19.95 -2.06 13.35
N GLU A 120 19.75 -3.34 13.72
CA GLU A 120 18.42 -3.84 14.14
C GLU A 120 17.87 -3.04 15.33
N HIS A 121 18.70 -2.74 16.33
CA HIS A 121 18.31 -1.93 17.48
C HIS A 121 18.08 -0.45 17.13
N ALA A 122 18.80 0.11 16.16
CA ALA A 122 18.58 1.48 15.70
C ALA A 122 17.32 1.63 14.84
N LEU A 123 16.89 0.56 14.16
CA LEU A 123 15.75 0.60 13.24
C LEU A 123 14.42 0.87 13.97
N ALA A 124 14.26 0.32 15.18
CA ALA A 124 13.06 0.52 16.01
C ALA A 124 12.82 2.01 16.38
N PRO A 125 13.76 2.74 17.00
CA PRO A 125 13.58 4.16 17.30
C PRO A 125 13.53 5.03 16.04
N VAL A 126 14.26 4.68 14.97
CA VAL A 126 14.16 5.40 13.68
C VAL A 126 12.76 5.27 13.08
N GLY A 127 12.18 4.07 13.10
CA GLY A 127 10.81 3.84 12.66
C GLY A 127 9.79 4.62 13.49
N MET A 128 9.93 4.63 14.81
CA MET A 128 9.08 5.44 15.69
C MET A 128 9.20 6.95 15.38
N GLY A 129 10.42 7.44 15.15
CA GLY A 129 10.66 8.84 14.78
C GLY A 129 10.04 9.22 13.43
N LEU A 130 10.15 8.34 12.43
CA LEU A 130 9.56 8.57 11.11
C LEU A 130 8.02 8.56 11.17
N MET A 131 7.43 7.64 11.93
CA MET A 131 5.99 7.61 12.18
C MET A 131 5.52 8.87 12.90
N ALA A 132 6.26 9.32 13.94
CA ALA A 132 5.96 10.56 14.65
C ALA A 132 6.04 11.79 13.73
N ALA A 133 7.02 11.85 12.83
CA ALA A 133 7.13 12.92 11.83
C ALA A 133 5.95 12.92 10.84
N GLY A 134 5.49 11.74 10.42
CA GLY A 134 4.27 11.61 9.60
C GLY A 134 3.03 12.12 10.33
N VAL A 135 2.84 11.70 11.59
CA VAL A 135 1.74 12.18 12.46
C VAL A 135 1.82 13.69 12.64
N TYR A 136 3.02 14.24 12.86
CA TYR A 136 3.22 15.68 13.02
C TYR A 136 2.84 16.46 11.75
N THR A 137 3.26 15.96 10.59
CA THR A 137 2.90 16.56 9.29
C THR A 137 1.39 16.59 9.10
N LEU A 138 0.72 15.47 9.40
CA LEU A 138 -0.74 15.38 9.29
C LEU A 138 -1.46 16.23 10.33
N ALA A 139 -0.90 16.34 11.54
CA ALA A 139 -1.43 17.17 12.61
C ALA A 139 -1.40 18.66 12.24
N GLN A 140 -0.34 19.15 11.57
CA GLN A 140 -0.30 20.54 11.11
C GLN A 140 -1.42 20.88 10.12
N SER A 141 -1.83 19.92 9.28
CA SER A 141 -2.92 20.09 8.33
C SER A 141 -4.31 19.82 8.91
N ALA A 142 -4.40 19.30 10.14
CA ALA A 142 -5.67 18.91 10.75
C ALA A 142 -6.03 19.81 11.94
N LEU A 143 -5.04 20.28 12.70
CA LEU A 143 -5.21 21.06 13.93
C LEU A 143 -5.21 22.55 13.64
N HIS A 144 -6.40 23.10 13.39
CA HIS A 144 -6.58 24.53 13.16
C HIS A 144 -7.20 25.25 14.37
N ASP A 145 -8.05 24.58 15.13
CA ASP A 145 -8.79 25.16 16.26
C ASP A 145 -8.44 24.52 17.61
N ALA A 146 -8.65 25.29 18.68
CA ALA A 146 -8.47 24.81 20.05
C ALA A 146 -9.34 23.57 20.36
N LEU A 147 -10.51 23.48 19.72
CA LEU A 147 -11.38 22.32 19.81
C LEU A 147 -10.77 21.08 19.14
N THR A 148 -10.19 21.21 17.94
CA THR A 148 -9.56 20.10 17.23
C THR A 148 -8.32 19.61 17.97
N VAL A 149 -7.57 20.52 18.61
CA VAL A 149 -6.46 20.16 19.52
C VAL A 149 -6.97 19.41 20.76
N ALA A 150 -8.06 19.87 21.38
CA ALA A 150 -8.66 19.19 22.53
C ALA A 150 -9.18 17.79 22.16
N LEU A 151 -9.80 17.63 20.98
CA LEU A 151 -10.25 16.33 20.46
C LEU A 151 -9.07 15.41 20.14
N ALA A 152 -7.98 15.93 19.55
CA ALA A 152 -6.78 15.15 19.27
C ALA A 152 -6.07 14.68 20.55
N LEU A 153 -5.94 15.54 21.55
CA LEU A 153 -5.37 15.17 22.85
C LEU A 153 -6.28 14.20 23.61
N GLY A 154 -7.60 14.43 23.57
CA GLY A 154 -8.60 13.56 24.18
C GLY A 154 -8.61 12.16 23.57
N THR A 155 -8.52 12.06 22.24
CA THR A 155 -8.42 10.77 21.55
C THR A 155 -7.08 10.08 21.80
N ALA A 156 -5.96 10.82 21.77
CA ALA A 156 -4.65 10.26 22.10
C ALA A 156 -4.62 9.71 23.54
N ALA A 157 -5.19 10.43 24.51
CA ALA A 157 -5.31 9.96 25.89
C ALA A 157 -6.26 8.75 26.01
N ALA A 158 -7.39 8.76 25.31
CA ALA A 158 -8.32 7.63 25.30
C ALA A 158 -7.72 6.36 24.68
N LEU A 159 -6.88 6.48 23.64
CA LEU A 159 -6.22 5.35 22.99
C LEU A 159 -5.04 4.79 23.80
N THR A 160 -4.38 5.61 24.62
CA THR A 160 -3.34 5.12 25.55
C THR A 160 -3.95 4.33 26.72
N LEU A 161 -5.22 4.60 27.05
CA LEU A 161 -6.03 3.73 27.91
C LEU A 161 -6.48 2.49 27.12
N ARG A 162 -5.82 1.35 27.39
CA ARG A 162 -6.06 0.03 26.75
C ARG A 162 -7.48 -0.56 26.86
N TRP A 163 -8.45 0.20 27.35
CA TRP A 163 -9.79 -0.25 27.68
C TRP A 163 -10.82 -0.02 26.57
N LEU A 164 -10.46 0.72 25.51
CA LEU A 164 -11.39 1.10 24.44
C LEU A 164 -10.97 0.51 23.08
N PRO A 165 -11.91 -0.07 22.31
CA PRO A 165 -11.64 -0.47 20.94
C PRO A 165 -11.33 0.77 20.09
N PRO A 166 -10.21 0.79 19.33
CA PRO A 166 -9.78 1.97 18.58
C PRO A 166 -10.83 2.51 17.61
N MET A 167 -11.60 1.62 16.97
CA MET A 167 -12.67 2.01 16.06
C MET A 167 -13.72 2.89 16.73
N LEU A 168 -14.10 2.60 17.99
CA LEU A 168 -15.14 3.34 18.69
C LEU A 168 -14.66 4.74 19.07
N VAL A 169 -13.39 4.86 19.51
CA VAL A 169 -12.77 6.16 19.81
C VAL A 169 -12.72 7.05 18.57
N ILE A 170 -12.35 6.49 17.41
CA ILE A 170 -12.29 7.22 16.14
C ILE A 170 -13.68 7.69 15.70
N ILE A 171 -14.69 6.82 15.77
CA ILE A 171 -16.06 7.17 15.38
C ILE A 171 -16.63 8.26 16.29
N VAL A 172 -16.48 8.12 17.61
CA VAL A 172 -16.99 9.11 18.57
C VAL A 172 -16.31 10.45 18.40
N ALA A 173 -14.99 10.47 18.19
CA ALA A 173 -14.26 11.71 17.95
C ALA A 173 -14.61 12.37 16.63
N GLY A 174 -14.79 11.59 15.55
CA GLY A 174 -15.23 12.10 14.26
C GLY A 174 -16.63 12.70 14.30
N VAL A 175 -17.57 12.03 14.98
CA VAL A 175 -18.94 12.54 15.18
C VAL A 175 -18.94 13.77 16.07
N ALA A 176 -18.13 13.79 17.14
CA ALA A 176 -18.00 14.95 18.02
C ALA A 176 -17.40 16.16 17.27
N GLY A 177 -16.39 15.95 16.43
CA GLY A 177 -15.82 17.00 15.58
C GLY A 177 -16.85 17.58 14.61
N TRP A 178 -17.59 16.71 13.92
CA TRP A 178 -18.64 17.13 12.98
C TRP A 178 -19.78 17.92 13.65
N LEU A 179 -20.24 17.47 14.83
CA LEU A 179 -21.32 18.14 15.57
C LEU A 179 -20.91 19.51 16.13
N LEU A 180 -19.62 19.69 16.42
CA LEU A 180 -19.09 20.92 16.99
C LEU A 180 -18.57 21.90 15.91
N GLY A 181 -18.71 21.55 14.62
CA GLY A 181 -18.38 22.42 13.48
C GLY A 181 -16.88 22.55 13.19
N ALA A 182 -16.08 21.58 13.61
CA ALA A 182 -14.66 21.48 13.28
C ALA A 182 -14.40 20.82 11.93
#